data_AF-A0A959FP59-F1
#
_entry.id   AF-A0A959FP59-F1
#
_cell.length_a   1.000
_cell.length_b   1.000
_cell.length_c   1.000
_cell.angle_alpha   90.00
_cell.angle_beta   90.00
_cell.angle_gamma   90.00
#
_symmetry.space_group_name_H-M   'P 1'
#
loop_
_entity.id
_entity.type
_entity.pdbx_description
1 polymer ?
#
loop_
_entity_poly.entity_id
_entity_poly.type
_entity_poly.pdbx_seq_one_letter_code
_entity_poly.pdbx_strand_id
1 'polypeptide(L)' 'IEGLRVKGKPAFSVQYHPEASPGPHDARYLFDEFVHMLAESTGR' A
#
# COMPACT_ATOMS: atom_id res chain seq x y z
N ILE A 1 -13.95 8.03 3.12
CA ILE A 1 -13.26 6.76 3.48
C ILE A 1 -12.23 6.61 2.39
N GLU A 2 -10.93 6.66 2.74
CA GLU A 2 -9.85 6.91 1.77
C GLU A 2 -9.09 5.64 1.34
N GLY A 3 -9.57 4.47 1.76
CA GLY A 3 -9.00 3.17 1.42
C GLY A 3 -9.72 2.00 2.09
N LEU A 4 -9.40 0.78 1.67
CA LEU A 4 -9.95 -0.47 2.19
C LEU A 4 -8.83 -1.45 2.55
N ARG A 5 -9.08 -2.31 3.55
CA ARG A 5 -8.22 -3.47 3.87
C ARG A 5 -9.08 -4.70 4.06
N VAL A 6 -8.66 -5.81 3.48
CA VAL A 6 -9.35 -7.09 3.60
C VAL A 6 -8.90 -7.80 4.89
N LYS A 7 -9.85 -8.15 5.76
CA LYS A 7 -9.53 -8.92 6.97
C LYS A 7 -9.03 -10.32 6.59
N GLY A 8 -7.91 -10.74 7.18
CA GLY A 8 -7.33 -12.08 6.99
C GLY A 8 -6.68 -12.31 5.61
N LYS A 9 -6.47 -11.28 4.80
CA LYS A 9 -5.73 -11.38 3.53
C LYS A 9 -4.72 -10.23 3.41
N PRO A 10 -3.54 -10.47 2.79
CA PRO A 10 -2.60 -9.40 2.48
C PRO A 10 -3.11 -8.61 1.26
N ALA A 11 -4.17 -7.82 1.45
CA ALA A 11 -4.75 -6.99 0.40
C ALA A 11 -5.33 -5.68 0.96
N PHE A 12 -4.97 -4.57 0.33
CA PHE A 12 -5.48 -3.24 0.62
C PHE A 12 -5.64 -2.41 -0.66
N SER A 13 -6.39 -1.30 -0.58
CA SER A 13 -6.48 -0.29 -1.62
C SER A 13 -6.58 1.11 -1.01
N VAL A 14 -6.21 2.13 -1.78
CA VAL A 14 -6.38 3.55 -1.45
C VAL A 14 -7.05 4.27 -2.62
N GLN A 15 -7.80 5.34 -2.33
CA GLN A 15 -8.49 6.11 -3.37
C GLN A 15 -7.63 7.24 -3.95
N TYR A 16 -6.61 7.69 -3.21
CA TYR A 16 -5.68 8.74 -3.63
C TYR A 16 -4.45 8.17 -4.35
N HIS A 17 -3.61 9.06 -4.85
CA HIS A 17 -2.37 8.76 -5.59
C HIS A 17 -1.16 8.70 -4.64
N PRO A 18 -0.75 7.51 -4.14
CA PRO A 18 0.42 7.39 -3.27
C PRO A 18 1.75 7.70 -3.97
N GLU A 19 1.78 7.64 -5.30
CA GLU A 19 2.93 7.98 -6.14
C GLU A 19 3.20 9.48 -6.20
N ALA A 20 2.21 10.29 -5.85
CA ALA A 20 2.20 11.75 -6.04
C ALA A 20 2.51 12.15 -7.51
N SER A 21 2.89 13.41 -7.77
CA SER A 21 3.20 14.00 -9.10
C SER A 21 2.00 14.62 -9.85
N PRO A 22 1.61 15.88 -9.53
CA PRO A 22 2.13 16.72 -8.44
C PRO A 22 1.50 16.34 -7.09
N GLY A 23 2.15 16.67 -5.97
CA GLY A 23 1.57 16.49 -4.63
C GLY A 23 2.59 16.10 -3.56
N PRO A 24 2.16 16.02 -2.29
CA PRO A 24 3.00 15.61 -1.18
C PRO A 24 3.29 14.10 -1.23
N HIS A 25 4.43 13.68 -0.69
CA HIS A 25 4.87 12.28 -0.65
C HIS A 25 4.44 11.52 0.62
N ASP A 26 3.43 12.03 1.33
CA ASP A 26 3.00 11.54 2.64
C ASP A 26 2.47 10.09 2.59
N ALA A 27 2.04 9.63 1.42
CA ALA A 27 1.49 8.30 1.18
C ALA A 27 2.49 7.29 0.61
N ARG A 28 3.76 7.67 0.42
CA ARG A 28 4.77 6.82 -0.24
C ARG A 28 5.07 5.53 0.53
N TYR A 29 4.87 5.52 1.85
CA TYR A 29 5.06 4.34 2.72
C TYR A 29 4.17 3.14 2.31
N LEU A 30 3.07 3.38 1.60
CA LEU A 30 2.19 2.30 1.11
C LEU A 30 2.90 1.39 0.10
N PHE A 31 3.90 1.90 -0.62
CA PHE A 31 4.74 1.08 -1.48
C PHE A 31 5.66 0.16 -0.66
N ASP A 32 6.22 0.66 0.44
CA ASP A 32 7.05 -0.15 1.35
C ASP A 32 6.20 -1.27 1.99
N GLU A 33 4.97 -0.94 2.41
CA GLU A 33 4.02 -1.93 2.93
C GLU A 33 3.69 -3.01 1.88
N PHE A 34 3.43 -2.59 0.63
CA PHE A 34 3.17 -3.52 -0.47
C PHE A 34 4.38 -4.45 -0.74
N VAL A 35 5.61 -3.91 -0.76
CA VAL A 35 6.82 -4.71 -0.95
C VAL A 35 7.03 -5.70 0.20
N HIS A 36 6.78 -5.27 1.44
CA HIS A 36 6.86 -6.16 2.60
C HIS A 36 5.86 -7.32 2.49
N MET A 37 4.62 -7.04 2.10
CA MET A 37 3.61 -8.08 1.86
C MET A 37 4.04 -9.06 0.75
N LEU A 38 4.71 -8.58 -0.31
CA LEU A 38 5.27 -9.44 -1.35
C LEU A 38 6.39 -10.35 -0.81
N ALA A 39 7.28 -9.83 0.04
CA ALA A 39 8.34 -10.63 0.66
C ALA A 39 7.74 -11.76 1.53
N GLU A 40 6.79 -11.42 2.40
CA GLU A 40 6.09 -12.39 3.25
C GLU A 40 5.35 -13.46 2.44
N SER A 41 4.65 -13.06 1.37
CA SER A 41 3.91 -13.99 0.51
C SER A 41 4.81 -14.91 -0.33
N THR A 42 6.05 -14.50 -0.60
CA THR A 42 7.02 -15.28 -1.38
C THR A 42 8.03 -16.06 -0.52
N GLY A 43 7.95 -15.93 0.80
CA GLY A 43 8.84 -16.62 1.75
C GLY A 43 10.31 -16.20 1.63
N ARG A 44 10.56 -14.97 1.20
CA ARG A 44 11.91 -14.37 1.09
C ARG A 44 12.21 -13.47 2.27
#